data_AF-A0A7C1YKM0-F1
#
_entry.id   AF-A0A7C1YKM0-F1
#
_cell.length_a   1.000
_cell.length_b   1.000
_cell.length_c   1.000
_cell.angle_alpha   90.00
_cell.angle_beta   90.00
_cell.angle_gamma   90.00
#
_symmetry.space_group_name_H-M   'P 1'
#
loop_
_entity.id
_entity.type
_entity.pdbx_description
1 polymer ?
#
loop_
_entity_poly.entity_id
_entity_poly.type
_entity_poly.pdbx_seq_one_letter_code
_entity_poly.pdbx_strand_id
1 'polypeptide(L)'
;MCRKLICLVFCLLAVGFAHTASAFVPDNDDCSSATYVGNVKGLPYDTSGATFDGPGHCMDTPNLWYIYTASVTGDVTVSLTRRELIVDTMLAIYEGSDCYPTLDALIECN
;
A
#
# COMPACT_ATOMS: atom_id res chain seq x y z
N MET A 1 9.96 -3.21 -19.54
CA MET A 1 10.03 -2.57 -18.21
C MET A 1 9.19 -3.41 -17.27
N CYS A 2 9.75 -3.91 -16.17
CA CYS A 2 9.04 -4.74 -15.19
C CYS A 2 8.31 -3.82 -14.19
N ARG A 3 7.02 -4.07 -13.95
CA ARG A 3 6.18 -3.32 -12.99
C ARG A 3 6.06 -4.11 -11.69
N LYS A 4 5.96 -3.43 -10.54
CA LYS A 4 5.82 -4.05 -9.21
C LYS A 4 4.70 -3.39 -8.40
N LEU A 5 4.02 -4.13 -7.54
CA LEU A 5 2.83 -3.70 -6.80
C LEU A 5 3.10 -3.64 -5.27
N ILE A 6 2.57 -2.64 -4.53
CA ILE A 6 2.88 -2.32 -3.10
C ILE A 6 1.61 -2.02 -2.23
N CYS A 7 1.61 -2.33 -0.90
CA CYS A 7 0.49 -2.30 0.09
C CYS A 7 0.95 -1.82 1.54
N LEU A 8 0.18 -0.99 2.32
CA LEU A 8 0.57 -0.30 3.63
C LEU A 8 -0.61 0.00 4.63
N VAL A 9 -0.49 -0.01 5.99
CA VAL A 9 -1.68 0.07 6.95
C VAL A 9 -1.56 0.89 8.30
N PHE A 10 -2.72 1.31 8.91
CA PHE A 10 -2.93 1.77 10.32
C PHE A 10 -4.30 1.28 10.93
N CYS A 11 -4.41 1.07 12.26
CA CYS A 11 -5.64 0.60 12.95
C CYS A 11 -5.96 1.40 14.25
N LEU A 12 -7.23 1.82 14.49
CA LEU A 12 -7.67 2.44 15.76
C LEU A 12 -9.16 2.20 16.11
N LEU A 13 -9.43 2.05 17.42
CA LEU A 13 -10.76 1.97 18.06
C LEU A 13 -11.36 3.38 18.27
N ALA A 14 -12.65 3.58 17.99
CA ALA A 14 -13.33 4.85 18.26
C ALA A 14 -14.72 4.69 18.92
N VAL A 15 -15.03 5.58 19.86
CA VAL A 15 -16.36 5.85 20.43
C VAL A 15 -16.98 7.05 19.70
N GLY A 16 -18.31 7.02 19.50
CA GLY A 16 -18.99 7.67 18.39
C GLY A 16 -19.40 9.14 18.51
N PHE A 17 -19.70 9.70 17.33
CA PHE A 17 -20.66 10.77 17.06
C PHE A 17 -21.22 10.52 15.65
N ALA A 18 -22.54 10.58 15.47
CA ALA A 18 -23.19 10.39 14.17
C ALA A 18 -23.04 11.65 13.31
N HIS A 19 -21.98 11.68 12.50
CA HIS A 19 -21.86 12.49 11.29
C HIS A 19 -22.10 11.55 10.12
N THR A 20 -22.91 11.91 9.11
CA THR A 20 -22.74 11.30 7.79
C THR A 20 -21.46 11.89 7.18
N ALA A 21 -20.32 11.56 7.78
CA ALA A 21 -19.03 11.76 7.15
C ALA A 21 -19.03 10.83 5.94
N SER A 22 -18.90 11.39 4.75
CA SER A 22 -18.35 10.60 3.65
C SER A 22 -17.03 10.06 4.19
N ALA A 23 -16.93 8.74 4.35
CA ALA A 23 -15.64 8.13 4.60
C ALA A 23 -14.73 8.63 3.48
N PHE A 24 -13.66 9.35 3.84
CA PHE A 24 -12.62 9.69 2.88
C PHE A 24 -11.91 8.38 2.58
N VAL A 25 -12.31 7.74 1.48
CA VAL A 25 -11.63 6.55 0.98
C VAL A 25 -10.49 7.05 0.09
N PRO A 26 -9.23 6.67 0.36
CA PRO A 26 -8.12 7.04 -0.49
C PRO A 26 -8.33 6.59 -1.95
N ASP A 27 -7.85 7.38 -2.92
CA ASP A 27 -8.05 7.07 -4.34
C ASP A 27 -7.48 5.70 -4.74
N ASN A 28 -6.45 5.24 -4.04
CA ASN A 28 -5.76 3.97 -4.28
C ASN A 28 -6.03 2.91 -3.20
N ASP A 29 -7.24 2.94 -2.63
CA ASP A 29 -7.72 1.92 -1.66
C ASP A 29 -7.83 0.53 -2.30
N ASP A 30 -8.38 0.47 -3.51
CA ASP A 30 -8.50 -0.78 -4.28
C ASP A 30 -7.29 -0.98 -5.19
N CYS A 31 -6.90 -2.24 -5.38
CA CYS A 31 -5.84 -2.58 -6.33
C CYS A 31 -6.14 -2.08 -7.74
N SER A 32 -7.42 -2.11 -8.12
CA SER A 32 -7.86 -1.65 -9.44
C SER A 32 -7.59 -0.16 -9.69
N SER A 33 -7.45 0.64 -8.62
CA SER A 33 -7.13 2.06 -8.65
C SER A 33 -5.71 2.38 -8.15
N ALA A 34 -4.79 1.40 -8.17
CA ALA A 34 -3.42 1.57 -7.73
C ALA A 34 -2.73 2.80 -8.36
N THR A 35 -2.06 3.59 -7.51
CA THR A 35 -1.36 4.80 -7.95
C THR A 35 -0.04 4.44 -8.64
N TYR A 36 0.18 4.96 -9.85
CA TYR A 36 1.45 4.78 -10.57
C TYR A 36 2.55 5.66 -9.98
N VAL A 37 3.70 5.05 -9.68
CA VAL A 37 4.88 5.74 -9.14
C VAL A 37 6.15 5.36 -9.90
N GLY A 38 7.08 6.31 -9.98
CA GLY A 38 8.44 6.08 -10.45
C GLY A 38 9.43 6.16 -9.28
N ASN A 39 10.65 6.60 -9.55
CA ASN A 39 11.61 6.91 -8.49
C ASN A 39 11.16 8.17 -7.74
N VAL A 40 10.87 8.02 -6.45
CA VAL A 40 10.38 9.10 -5.59
C VAL A 40 11.13 9.11 -4.26
N LYS A 41 11.17 10.27 -3.60
CA LYS A 41 11.69 10.42 -2.25
C LYS A 41 10.67 11.17 -1.40
N GLY A 42 10.30 10.61 -0.26
CA GLY A 42 9.35 11.25 0.65
C GLY A 42 7.93 11.35 0.08
N LEU A 43 7.49 10.34 -0.67
CA LEU A 43 6.10 10.23 -1.12
C LEU A 43 5.20 10.12 0.13
N PRO A 44 4.28 11.07 0.36
CA PRO A 44 3.33 10.96 1.46
C PRO A 44 2.34 9.83 1.19
N TYR A 45 1.95 9.13 2.26
CA TYR A 45 0.89 8.14 2.26
C TYR A 45 0.04 8.32 3.52
N ASP A 46 -1.25 8.03 3.42
CA ASP A 46 -2.20 8.08 4.53
C ASP A 46 -3.26 6.99 4.33
N THR A 47 -3.27 6.02 5.24
CA THR A 47 -4.20 4.89 5.22
C THR A 47 -5.47 5.19 6.01
N SER A 48 -5.64 6.41 6.51
CA SER A 48 -6.86 6.84 7.19
C SER A 48 -8.05 6.71 6.25
N GLY A 49 -9.05 5.92 6.65
CA GLY A 49 -10.24 5.67 5.86
C GLY A 49 -10.09 4.62 4.75
N ALA A 50 -8.90 4.03 4.62
CA ALA A 50 -8.68 2.87 3.76
C ALA A 50 -9.45 1.63 4.26
N THR A 51 -9.68 0.69 3.36
CA THR A 51 -10.16 -0.66 3.62
C THR A 51 -9.11 -1.69 3.24
N PHE A 52 -9.29 -2.94 3.67
CA PHE A 52 -8.38 -4.01 3.25
C PHE A 52 -8.79 -4.49 1.85
N ASP A 53 -7.83 -4.52 0.94
CA ASP A 53 -7.97 -5.14 -0.37
C ASP A 53 -6.69 -5.91 -0.71
N GLY A 54 -6.84 -7.17 -1.13
CA GLY A 54 -5.71 -8.00 -1.52
C GLY A 54 -5.79 -9.47 -1.09
N PRO A 55 -4.75 -10.25 -1.43
CA PRO A 55 -4.71 -11.68 -1.16
C PRO A 55 -4.34 -12.03 0.29
N GLY A 56 -3.95 -11.07 1.12
CA GLY A 56 -3.63 -11.32 2.53
C GLY A 56 -2.33 -12.08 2.79
N HIS A 57 -1.42 -12.17 1.80
CA HIS A 57 -0.19 -12.98 1.91
C HIS A 57 0.83 -12.43 2.91
N CYS A 58 0.89 -11.11 3.05
CA CYS A 58 1.83 -10.40 3.92
C CYS A 58 1.11 -9.65 5.04
N MET A 59 -0.02 -9.01 4.72
CA MET A 59 -0.84 -8.24 5.65
C MET A 59 -2.32 -8.38 5.27
N ASP A 60 -3.21 -8.31 6.26
CA ASP A 60 -4.67 -8.43 6.13
C ASP A 60 -5.41 -7.22 6.74
N THR A 61 -4.75 -6.06 6.76
CA THR A 61 -5.25 -4.83 7.39
C THR A 61 -5.37 -3.69 6.34
N PRO A 62 -6.14 -2.59 6.59
CA PRO A 62 -6.45 -1.55 5.60
C PRO A 62 -5.28 -0.99 4.80
N ASN A 63 -5.35 -0.99 3.47
CA ASN A 63 -4.15 -0.75 2.66
C ASN A 63 -4.26 0.13 1.41
N LEU A 64 -3.11 0.67 0.99
CA LEU A 64 -2.99 1.46 -0.23
C LEU A 64 -2.17 0.77 -1.31
N TRP A 65 -2.64 0.81 -2.56
CA TRP A 65 -1.96 0.19 -3.69
C TRP A 65 -1.12 1.16 -4.53
N TYR A 66 0.10 0.73 -4.89
CA TYR A 66 0.97 1.46 -5.83
C TYR A 66 1.56 0.54 -6.88
N ILE A 67 1.63 1.02 -8.14
CA ILE A 67 2.35 0.36 -9.24
C ILE A 67 3.66 1.12 -9.49
N TYR A 68 4.77 0.52 -9.11
CA TYR A 68 6.10 1.03 -9.41
C TYR A 68 6.55 0.65 -10.82
N THR A 69 7.00 1.64 -11.60
CA THR A 69 7.67 1.42 -12.88
C THR A 69 9.13 1.87 -12.82
N ALA A 70 10.05 0.91 -12.93
CA ALA A 70 11.47 1.19 -12.97
C ALA A 70 11.84 1.94 -14.26
N SER A 71 12.62 3.02 -14.15
CA SER A 71 13.14 3.75 -15.30
C SER A 71 14.32 3.05 -15.98
N VAL A 72 15.01 2.18 -15.25
CA VAL A 72 16.17 1.40 -15.69
C VAL A 72 16.16 0.02 -15.03
N THR A 73 16.85 -0.95 -15.64
CA THR A 73 17.09 -2.25 -15.02
C THR A 73 18.16 -2.11 -13.93
N GLY A 74 17.88 -2.62 -12.73
CA GLY A 74 18.80 -2.62 -11.61
C GLY A 74 18.07 -2.86 -10.29
N ASP A 75 18.83 -2.80 -9.20
CA ASP A 75 18.29 -2.93 -7.85
C ASP A 75 17.47 -1.70 -7.45
N VAL A 76 16.40 -1.93 -6.72
CA VAL A 76 15.51 -0.89 -6.19
C VAL A 76 15.49 -1.00 -4.69
N THR A 77 15.84 0.10 -4.01
CA THR A 77 15.65 0.22 -2.56
C THR A 77 14.31 0.87 -2.30
N VAL A 78 13.46 0.19 -1.52
CA VAL A 78 12.24 0.76 -0.97
C VAL A 78 12.41 0.87 0.53
N SER A 79 12.12 2.03 1.09
CA SER A 79 12.21 2.28 2.52
C SER A 79 11.04 3.13 2.97
N LEU A 80 10.37 2.69 4.03
CA LEU A 80 9.31 3.46 4.65
C LEU A 80 9.91 4.41 5.67
N THR A 81 9.54 5.69 5.58
CA THR A 81 9.88 6.66 6.63
C THR A 81 8.67 6.82 7.52
N ARG A 82 8.75 6.29 8.75
CA ARG A 82 7.68 6.47 9.74
C ARG A 82 7.54 7.94 10.09
N ARG A 83 6.32 8.48 10.00
CA ARG A 83 6.01 9.82 10.52
C ARG A 83 5.42 9.77 11.93
N GLU A 84 4.82 8.65 12.32
CA GLU A 84 4.14 8.50 13.63
C GLU A 84 4.67 7.32 14.44
N LEU A 85 4.59 7.45 15.76
CA LEU A 85 5.20 6.55 16.75
C LEU A 85 4.35 5.29 17.06
N ILE A 86 3.13 5.18 16.52
CA ILE A 86 2.09 4.29 17.07
C ILE A 86 1.70 3.15 16.11
N VAL A 87 2.36 2.98 14.95
CA VAL A 87 2.16 1.79 14.09
C VAL A 87 3.43 1.16 13.58
N ASP A 88 3.31 -0.14 13.36
CA ASP A 88 4.11 -0.86 12.40
C ASP A 88 3.59 -0.63 11.00
N THR A 89 4.44 -0.03 10.17
CA THR A 89 4.22 0.09 8.74
C THR A 89 4.75 -1.18 8.08
N MET A 90 3.85 -2.00 7.56
CA MET A 90 4.19 -3.19 6.77
C MET A 90 4.28 -2.83 5.29
N LEU A 91 5.12 -3.55 4.54
CA LEU A 91 5.23 -3.43 3.10
C LEU A 91 5.19 -4.81 2.46
N ALA A 92 4.32 -5.00 1.47
CA ALA A 92 4.41 -6.14 0.57
C ALA A 92 4.90 -5.65 -0.80
N ILE A 93 5.85 -6.36 -1.41
CA ILE A 93 6.30 -6.08 -2.78
C ILE A 93 6.01 -7.30 -3.64
N TYR A 94 5.25 -7.12 -4.71
CA TYR A 94 4.95 -8.18 -5.66
C TYR A 94 5.59 -7.95 -7.03
N GLU A 95 5.94 -9.04 -7.71
CA GLU A 95 6.26 -9.04 -9.14
C GLU A 95 4.99 -8.85 -9.98
N GLY A 96 5.05 -7.96 -10.97
CA GLY A 96 3.94 -7.67 -11.87
C GLY A 96 3.07 -6.48 -11.44
N SER A 97 1.95 -6.32 -12.15
CA SER A 97 0.96 -5.25 -11.89
C SER A 97 -0.48 -5.76 -11.87
N ASP A 98 -0.65 -7.08 -11.84
CA ASP A 98 -1.98 -7.69 -11.80
C ASP A 98 -2.52 -7.63 -10.37
N CYS A 99 -3.83 -7.45 -10.25
CA CYS A 99 -4.49 -7.49 -8.96
C CYS A 99 -4.59 -8.91 -8.42
N TYR A 100 -4.51 -8.98 -7.08
CA TYR A 100 -4.52 -10.24 -6.33
C TYR A 100 -3.37 -11.19 -6.76
N PRO A 101 -2.11 -10.72 -6.69
CA PRO A 101 -0.96 -11.54 -7.04
C PRO A 101 -0.88 -12.78 -6.16
N THR A 102 -0.44 -13.88 -6.75
CA THR A 102 -0.23 -15.14 -6.03
C THR A 102 0.95 -15.03 -5.07
N LEU A 103 1.02 -15.95 -4.09
CA LEU A 103 2.13 -16.01 -3.13
C LEU A 103 3.50 -16.11 -3.82
N ASP A 104 3.61 -16.82 -4.95
CA ASP A 104 4.86 -16.96 -5.70
C ASP A 104 5.36 -15.65 -6.31
N ALA A 105 4.50 -14.64 -6.43
CA ALA A 105 4.86 -13.31 -6.91
C ALA A 105 5.31 -12.39 -5.76
N LEU A 106 5.17 -12.80 -4.49
CA LEU A 106 5.64 -12.01 -3.35
C LEU A 106 7.18 -12.02 -3.31
N ILE A 107 7.77 -10.85 -3.53
CA ILE A 107 9.23 -10.65 -3.52
C ILE A 107 9.72 -10.44 -2.09
N GLU A 108 9.04 -9.59 -1.32
CA GLU A 108 9.47 -9.23 0.03
C GLU A 108 8.27 -8.77 0.88
N CYS A 109 8.35 -9.02 2.18
CA CYS A 109 7.37 -8.62 3.19
C CYS A 109 8.08 -8.23 4.49
N ASN A 110 7.63 -7.17 5.18
CA ASN A 110 8.20 -6.72 6.45
C ASN A 110 7.17 -6.33 7.51
#